data_AF-A0A2G6IJS7-F1
#
_entry.id   AF-A0A2G6IJS7-F1
#
_cell.length_a   1.000
_cell.length_b   1.000
_cell.length_c   1.000
_cell.angle_alpha   90.00
_cell.angle_beta   90.00
_cell.angle_gamma   90.00
#
_symmetry.space_group_name_H-M   'P 1'
#
loop_
_entity.id
_entity.type
_entity.pdbx_description
1 polymer ?
#
loop_
_entity_poly.entity_id
_entity_poly.type
_entity_poly.pdbx_seq_one_letter_code
_entity_poly.pdbx_strand_id
1 'polypeptide(L)'
;MRPRLCTHPPAPLSPNALQSSGHKADRSRSMTMQSSITADTKAHEAATRPASEYFLYAARQSGRSAFALGREFRRLSKAPGKLTLEEYIRYGVYRPEHSDEDRARFVSNKMHWPLVRQINPMTFEDVCEDKFVSSRMFEGSGIPTPHTLAVIDKGPRLYPGLPKVSDDDGLNVLAELVQDGPLFCKEVRGICSFGVLVIDAIDATHVHLRGRGAVTRAAFLSDAVGDAAMLVQRMERIHPALSAWGDTIPTVRVVMTCEEDAVRLPITVIKLPTGDNLADSFWRPGNISCDVDPETGVIRTARRKTELETEHVDTHPTSGTPIIGTQLPGWDALQDLARTAARIHQPLRYQTLDVALTDRGPVLIEINAGGGFDLPQMAMGKGVMTDAFRAFWHRCGLTDL
;
A
#
# COMPACT_ATOMS: atom_id res chain seq x y z
N MET A 1 50.44 -26.05 58.87
CA MET A 1 49.73 -27.27 58.42
C MET A 1 48.57 -26.85 57.53
N ARG A 2 48.54 -27.36 56.29
CA ARG A 2 47.46 -27.26 55.28
C ARG A 2 46.43 -28.39 55.54
N PRO A 3 45.16 -28.35 55.06
CA PRO A 3 44.86 -28.55 53.64
C PRO A 3 43.62 -27.84 53.03
N ARG A 4 43.56 -28.00 51.70
CA ARG A 4 42.67 -27.46 50.66
C ARG A 4 41.24 -28.03 50.71
N LEU A 5 40.31 -27.39 50.00
CA LEU A 5 39.35 -28.08 49.13
C LEU A 5 38.75 -27.14 48.06
N CYS A 6 38.89 -27.56 46.80
CA CYS A 6 38.14 -27.08 45.63
C CYS A 6 36.74 -27.72 45.62
N THR A 7 35.76 -27.12 44.92
CA THR A 7 34.85 -27.84 44.00
C THR A 7 34.00 -26.88 43.15
N HIS A 8 33.70 -27.31 41.93
CA HIS A 8 33.07 -26.63 40.79
C HIS A 8 31.54 -26.45 40.93
N PRO A 9 30.88 -25.58 40.11
CA PRO A 9 29.43 -25.47 40.03
C PRO A 9 28.81 -26.54 39.08
N PRO A 10 27.52 -26.90 39.24
CA PRO A 10 26.86 -27.88 38.39
C PRO A 10 26.21 -27.27 37.13
N ALA A 11 26.09 -28.10 36.09
CA ALA A 11 25.54 -27.81 34.75
C ALA A 11 23.99 -27.74 34.71
N PRO A 12 23.38 -27.11 33.67
CA PRO A 12 21.93 -26.95 33.59
C PRO A 12 21.21 -28.17 32.97
N LEU A 13 20.00 -28.43 33.45
CA LEU A 13 19.08 -29.48 33.01
C LEU A 13 18.20 -29.02 31.83
N SER A 14 18.10 -29.86 30.79
CA SER A 14 17.13 -29.74 29.69
C SER A 14 15.72 -30.13 30.13
N PRO A 15 14.65 -29.48 29.63
CA PRO A 15 13.29 -29.93 29.87
C PRO A 15 12.76 -30.74 28.68
N ASN A 16 12.29 -31.96 28.94
CA ASN A 16 11.28 -32.58 28.10
C ASN A 16 10.40 -33.53 28.91
N ALA A 17 9.15 -33.62 28.44
CA ALA A 17 8.08 -34.55 28.78
C ALA A 17 7.29 -34.29 30.07
N LEU A 18 6.04 -33.85 29.87
CA LEU A 18 4.89 -34.32 30.64
C LEU A 18 3.66 -34.36 29.73
N GLN A 19 3.33 -35.57 29.30
CA GLN A 19 1.99 -35.92 28.81
C GLN A 19 1.04 -35.98 30.00
N SER A 20 -0.17 -35.43 29.85
CA SER A 20 -1.33 -35.93 30.59
C SER A 20 -2.60 -35.82 29.77
N SER A 21 -3.41 -36.86 29.91
CA SER A 21 -4.65 -37.21 29.24
C SER A 21 -5.82 -36.29 29.58
N GLY A 22 -6.67 -35.97 28.61
CA GLY A 22 -7.96 -35.32 28.85
C GLY A 22 -8.91 -35.41 27.67
N HIS A 23 -9.97 -36.21 27.83
CA HIS A 23 -11.33 -36.08 27.28
C HIS A 23 -11.51 -35.75 25.78
N LYS A 24 -12.10 -36.71 25.06
CA LYS A 24 -12.73 -36.53 23.75
C LYS A 24 -13.90 -35.55 23.88
N ALA A 25 -13.66 -34.28 23.58
CA ALA A 25 -14.71 -33.32 23.26
C ALA A 25 -14.81 -33.18 21.74
N ASP A 26 -16.06 -33.08 21.31
CA ASP A 26 -16.58 -33.00 19.96
C ASP A 26 -15.78 -32.06 19.05
N ARG A 27 -15.21 -32.60 17.96
CA ARG A 27 -14.52 -31.85 16.91
C ARG A 27 -15.55 -31.35 15.91
N SER A 28 -16.39 -30.39 16.31
CA SER A 28 -16.89 -29.43 15.34
C SER A 28 -15.70 -28.56 14.93
N ARG A 29 -15.37 -28.58 13.63
CA ARG A 29 -14.32 -27.73 13.07
C ARG A 29 -14.76 -26.27 13.21
N SER A 30 -14.37 -25.62 14.31
CA SER A 30 -14.15 -24.18 14.31
C SER A 30 -13.09 -23.90 13.25
N MET A 31 -13.53 -23.54 12.04
CA MET A 31 -12.67 -22.77 11.14
C MET A 31 -12.37 -21.48 11.91
N THR A 32 -11.23 -21.41 12.56
CA THR A 32 -10.74 -20.17 13.14
C THR A 32 -10.70 -19.16 12.00
N MET A 33 -11.65 -18.22 11.99
CA MET A 33 -11.66 -17.17 10.98
C MET A 33 -10.37 -16.39 11.15
N GLN A 34 -9.56 -16.35 10.08
CA GLN A 34 -8.28 -15.67 10.08
C GLN A 34 -8.52 -14.16 10.00
N SER A 35 -7.67 -13.35 10.64
CA SER A 35 -7.84 -11.90 10.57
C SER A 35 -7.80 -11.37 9.14
N SER A 36 -8.50 -10.26 8.91
CA SER A 36 -8.55 -9.59 7.61
C SER A 36 -7.17 -9.27 7.06
N ILE A 37 -6.26 -8.84 7.93
CA ILE A 37 -4.87 -8.52 7.59
C ILE A 37 -4.12 -9.78 7.17
N THR A 38 -4.27 -10.87 7.92
CA THR A 38 -3.55 -12.11 7.61
C THR A 38 -4.04 -12.73 6.30
N ALA A 39 -5.35 -12.66 6.02
CA ALA A 39 -5.92 -13.10 4.75
C ALA A 39 -5.35 -12.30 3.57
N ASP A 40 -5.33 -10.97 3.66
CA ASP A 40 -4.78 -10.09 2.62
C ASP A 40 -3.27 -10.30 2.45
N THR A 41 -2.52 -10.49 3.53
CA THR A 41 -1.07 -10.77 3.50
C THR A 41 -0.79 -12.02 2.67
N LYS A 42 -1.52 -13.12 2.95
CA LYS A 42 -1.39 -14.38 2.21
C LYS A 42 -1.79 -14.24 0.74
N ALA A 43 -2.79 -13.40 0.44
CA ALA A 43 -3.20 -13.14 -0.94
C ALA A 43 -2.17 -12.28 -1.71
N HIS A 44 -1.43 -11.41 -1.00
CA HIS A 44 -0.40 -10.57 -1.58
C HIS A 44 0.91 -11.33 -1.89
N GLU A 45 1.25 -12.34 -1.09
CA GLU A 45 2.45 -13.14 -1.28
C GLU A 45 2.38 -13.97 -2.58
N ALA A 46 3.24 -13.65 -3.54
CA ALA A 46 3.38 -14.42 -4.76
C ALA A 46 4.25 -15.67 -4.51
N ALA A 47 3.85 -16.81 -5.08
CA ALA A 47 4.69 -18.00 -5.11
C ALA A 47 5.97 -17.72 -5.94
N THR A 48 7.14 -17.94 -5.35
CA THR A 48 8.41 -17.80 -6.07
C THR A 48 8.57 -18.93 -7.08
N ARG A 49 8.79 -18.59 -8.35
CA ARG A 49 9.04 -19.56 -9.42
C ARG A 49 10.54 -19.80 -9.65
N PRO A 50 10.93 -21.00 -10.11
CA PRO A 50 12.27 -21.24 -10.62
C PRO A 50 12.67 -20.24 -11.71
N ALA A 51 13.94 -19.83 -11.73
CA ALA A 51 14.45 -18.87 -12.71
C ALA A 51 14.23 -19.30 -14.17
N SER A 52 14.26 -20.61 -14.44
CA SER A 52 14.00 -21.19 -15.76
C SER A 52 12.62 -20.84 -16.31
N GLU A 53 11.59 -20.81 -15.46
CA GLU A 53 10.22 -20.50 -15.87
C GLU A 53 10.09 -19.04 -16.29
N TYR A 54 10.71 -18.13 -15.55
CA TYR A 54 10.76 -16.71 -15.90
C TYR A 54 11.45 -16.45 -17.24
N PHE A 55 12.60 -17.08 -17.51
CA PHE A 55 13.28 -16.92 -18.79
C PHE A 55 12.53 -17.57 -19.95
N LEU A 56 11.89 -18.72 -19.72
CA LEU A 56 11.05 -19.36 -20.73
C LEU A 56 9.84 -18.48 -21.07
N TYR A 57 9.22 -17.89 -20.06
CA TYR A 57 8.13 -16.92 -20.25
C TYR A 57 8.60 -15.71 -21.05
N ALA A 58 9.66 -15.02 -20.64
CA ALA A 58 10.18 -13.87 -21.36
C ALA A 58 10.63 -14.21 -22.79
N ALA A 59 11.22 -15.38 -23.02
CA ALA A 59 11.61 -15.85 -24.35
C ALA A 59 10.40 -16.00 -25.27
N ARG A 60 9.31 -16.60 -24.76
CA ARG A 60 8.04 -16.73 -25.51
C ARG A 60 7.42 -15.37 -25.82
N GLN A 61 7.40 -14.45 -24.85
CA GLN A 61 6.77 -13.13 -25.01
C GLN A 61 7.56 -12.17 -25.91
N SER A 62 8.89 -12.27 -25.94
CA SER A 62 9.76 -11.36 -26.70
C SER A 62 10.32 -11.93 -28.01
N GLY A 63 10.19 -13.24 -28.23
CA GLY A 63 10.88 -13.94 -29.33
C GLY A 63 12.41 -14.02 -29.16
N ARG A 64 12.96 -13.62 -28.01
CA ARG A 64 14.41 -13.62 -27.73
C ARG A 64 14.85 -14.95 -27.12
N SER A 65 16.12 -15.31 -27.28
CA SER A 65 16.67 -16.52 -26.65
C SER A 65 16.84 -16.35 -25.14
N ALA A 66 16.58 -17.42 -24.38
CA ALA A 66 16.75 -17.42 -22.92
C ALA A 66 18.18 -17.06 -22.48
N PHE A 67 19.19 -17.42 -23.28
CA PHE A 67 20.59 -17.05 -23.01
C PHE A 67 20.84 -15.54 -23.13
N ALA A 68 20.29 -14.90 -24.16
CA ALA A 68 20.39 -13.45 -24.32
C ALA A 68 19.70 -12.71 -23.18
N LEU A 69 18.50 -13.16 -22.80
CA LEU A 69 17.75 -12.62 -21.66
C LEU A 69 18.51 -12.80 -20.34
N GLY A 70 19.11 -13.97 -20.12
CA GLY A 70 19.94 -14.24 -18.93
C GLY A 70 21.17 -13.34 -18.83
N ARG A 71 21.85 -13.07 -19.95
CA ARG A 71 22.97 -12.12 -20.01
C ARG A 71 22.54 -10.68 -19.73
N GLU A 72 21.43 -10.24 -20.32
CA GLU A 72 20.85 -8.92 -20.08
C GLU A 72 20.47 -8.74 -18.60
N PHE A 73 19.74 -9.70 -18.03
CA PHE A 73 19.37 -9.69 -16.63
C PHE A 73 20.60 -9.67 -15.71
N ARG A 74 21.64 -10.46 -16.00
CA ARG A 74 22.89 -10.45 -15.21
C ARG A 74 23.58 -9.09 -15.20
N ARG A 75 23.49 -8.32 -16.30
CA ARG A 75 23.99 -6.95 -16.37
C ARG A 75 23.12 -6.02 -15.50
N LEU A 76 21.80 -6.07 -15.67
CA LEU A 76 20.86 -5.17 -14.97
C LEU A 76 20.79 -5.43 -13.46
N SER A 77 20.91 -6.68 -13.03
CA SER A 77 20.96 -7.04 -11.59
C SER A 77 22.23 -6.55 -10.88
N LYS A 78 23.28 -6.23 -11.64
CA LYS A 78 24.53 -5.64 -11.12
C LYS A 78 24.62 -4.13 -11.35
N ALA A 79 23.74 -3.56 -12.16
CA ALA A 79 23.65 -2.13 -12.39
C ALA A 79 23.10 -1.43 -11.13
N PRO A 80 23.22 -0.09 -11.02
CA PRO A 80 22.67 0.68 -9.91
C PRO A 80 21.22 0.36 -9.52
N GLY A 81 20.37 0.11 -10.52
CA GLY A 81 18.97 -0.26 -10.31
C GLY A 81 18.75 -1.62 -9.63
N LYS A 82 19.75 -2.53 -9.63
CA LYS A 82 19.74 -3.83 -8.95
C LYS A 82 18.49 -4.68 -9.16
N LEU A 83 17.94 -4.69 -10.39
CA LEU A 83 16.71 -5.43 -10.70
C LEU A 83 16.81 -6.89 -10.29
N THR A 84 15.74 -7.39 -9.66
CA THR A 84 15.54 -8.83 -9.46
C THR A 84 14.96 -9.48 -10.72
N LEU A 85 15.05 -10.81 -10.82
CA LEU A 85 14.50 -11.52 -11.97
C LEU A 85 12.98 -11.36 -12.04
N GLU A 86 12.31 -11.39 -10.88
CA GLU A 86 10.88 -11.16 -10.77
C GLU A 86 10.49 -9.76 -11.28
N GLU A 87 11.22 -8.72 -10.91
CA GLU A 87 10.96 -7.35 -11.39
C GLU A 87 11.29 -7.16 -12.88
N TYR A 88 12.36 -7.80 -13.36
CA TYR A 88 12.70 -7.81 -14.78
C TYR A 88 11.57 -8.37 -15.64
N ILE A 89 10.85 -9.39 -15.15
CA ILE A 89 9.66 -9.95 -15.79
C ILE A 89 8.43 -9.06 -15.53
N ARG A 90 8.18 -8.72 -14.26
CA ARG A 90 6.97 -8.02 -13.82
C ARG A 90 6.80 -6.65 -14.47
N TYR A 91 7.90 -5.93 -14.64
CA TYR A 91 7.91 -4.62 -15.29
C TYR A 91 8.01 -4.71 -16.83
N GLY A 92 8.16 -5.91 -17.39
CA GLY A 92 8.31 -6.11 -18.83
C GLY A 92 9.65 -5.63 -19.40
N VAL A 93 10.71 -5.51 -18.59
CA VAL A 93 12.01 -4.95 -19.01
C VAL A 93 12.64 -5.73 -20.18
N TYR A 94 12.33 -7.02 -20.28
CA TYR A 94 12.80 -7.91 -21.34
C TYR A 94 12.24 -7.59 -22.73
N ARG A 95 11.18 -6.78 -22.81
CA ARG A 95 10.47 -6.49 -24.05
C ARG A 95 11.38 -5.78 -25.06
N PRO A 96 11.28 -6.11 -26.35
CA PRO A 96 12.20 -5.61 -27.37
C PRO A 96 12.03 -4.10 -27.63
N GLU A 97 10.87 -3.51 -27.32
CA GLU A 97 10.65 -2.06 -27.48
C GLU A 97 11.53 -1.19 -26.60
N HIS A 98 12.10 -1.72 -25.51
CA HIS A 98 13.03 -0.96 -24.68
C HIS A 98 14.42 -0.90 -25.33
N SER A 99 15.03 0.29 -25.35
CA SER A 99 16.46 0.44 -25.62
C SER A 99 17.30 0.03 -24.41
N ASP A 100 18.62 -0.06 -24.56
CA ASP A 100 19.51 -0.27 -23.41
C ASP A 100 19.46 0.88 -22.40
N GLU A 101 19.22 2.10 -22.87
CA GLU A 101 19.02 3.26 -22.02
C GLU A 101 17.71 3.14 -21.24
N ASP A 102 16.60 2.79 -21.90
CA ASP A 102 15.30 2.59 -21.22
C ASP A 102 15.39 1.52 -20.14
N ARG A 103 16.09 0.41 -20.41
CA ARG A 103 16.31 -0.68 -19.44
C ARG A 103 17.09 -0.22 -18.22
N ALA A 104 18.06 0.69 -18.39
CA ALA A 104 18.86 1.23 -17.30
C ALA A 104 18.06 2.18 -16.39
N ARG A 105 16.91 2.71 -16.86
CA ARG A 105 16.04 3.58 -16.06
C ARG A 105 15.19 2.80 -15.03
N PHE A 106 15.12 1.47 -15.14
CA PHE A 106 14.37 0.64 -14.19
C PHE A 106 15.17 0.39 -12.92
N VAL A 107 14.49 0.48 -11.78
CA VAL A 107 15.07 0.30 -10.45
C VAL A 107 14.23 -0.68 -9.64
N SER A 108 14.91 -1.57 -8.93
CA SER A 108 14.29 -2.54 -8.03
C SER A 108 13.59 -1.82 -6.89
N ASN A 109 12.42 -2.31 -6.50
CA ASN A 109 11.75 -1.84 -5.30
C ASN A 109 12.56 -2.12 -4.02
N LYS A 110 13.51 -3.08 -4.07
CA LYS A 110 14.48 -3.31 -2.98
C LYS A 110 15.38 -2.10 -2.71
N MET A 111 15.52 -1.19 -3.67
CA MET A 111 16.27 0.05 -3.51
C MET A 111 15.47 1.14 -2.79
N HIS A 112 14.16 1.00 -2.62
CA HIS A 112 13.31 2.02 -1.98
C HIS A 112 13.89 2.47 -0.61
N TRP A 113 13.89 1.58 0.39
CA TRP A 113 14.37 1.95 1.73
C TRP A 113 15.85 2.32 1.80
N PRO A 114 16.79 1.62 1.11
CA PRO A 114 18.19 2.04 1.07
C PRO A 114 18.39 3.48 0.59
N LEU A 115 17.58 3.98 -0.36
CA LEU A 115 17.70 5.34 -0.87
C LEU A 115 16.97 6.36 0.01
N VAL A 116 15.75 6.04 0.41
CA VAL A 116 14.93 6.91 1.25
C VAL A 116 15.61 7.22 2.59
N ARG A 117 16.18 6.21 3.24
CA ARG A 117 16.87 6.37 4.53
C ARG A 117 18.11 7.26 4.48
N GLN A 118 18.66 7.51 3.28
CA GLN A 118 19.82 8.39 3.12
C GLN A 118 19.42 9.86 3.01
N ILE A 119 18.19 10.16 2.57
CA ILE A 119 17.79 11.53 2.24
C ILE A 119 16.64 12.05 3.09
N ASN A 120 15.87 11.16 3.72
CA ASN A 120 14.79 11.52 4.63
C ASN A 120 15.23 11.32 6.09
N PRO A 121 14.88 12.27 6.99
CA PRO A 121 15.04 12.06 8.42
C PRO A 121 14.05 11.00 8.90
N MET A 122 14.56 9.85 9.35
CA MET A 122 13.70 8.74 9.81
C MET A 122 12.88 9.08 11.06
N THR A 123 13.18 10.17 11.76
CA THR A 123 12.33 10.69 12.85
C THR A 123 10.93 11.11 12.38
N PHE A 124 10.72 11.28 11.07
CA PHE A 124 9.41 11.58 10.47
C PHE A 124 8.66 10.34 9.98
N GLU A 125 9.23 9.14 10.10
CA GLU A 125 8.56 7.90 9.69
C GLU A 125 7.25 7.71 10.47
N ASP A 126 7.28 7.78 11.80
CA ASP A 126 6.07 7.64 12.61
C ASP A 126 5.05 8.76 12.39
N VAL A 127 5.51 9.96 11.99
CA VAL A 127 4.62 11.09 11.66
C VAL A 127 3.80 10.78 10.41
N CYS A 128 4.35 10.02 9.47
CA CYS A 128 3.67 9.66 8.23
C CYS A 128 2.91 8.34 8.35
N GLU A 129 3.57 7.29 8.85
CA GLU A 129 3.09 5.92 8.79
C GLU A 129 2.05 5.60 9.89
N ASP A 130 2.04 6.34 10.99
CA ASP A 130 0.98 6.27 11.99
C ASP A 130 -0.19 7.16 11.58
N LYS A 131 -1.23 6.55 10.99
CA LYS A 131 -2.36 7.25 10.39
C LYS A 131 -3.15 8.10 11.39
N PHE A 132 -3.11 7.78 12.70
CA PHE A 132 -3.66 8.66 13.72
C PHE A 132 -2.82 9.93 13.86
N VAL A 133 -1.50 9.80 14.09
CA VAL A 133 -0.59 10.97 14.22
C VAL A 133 -0.64 11.84 12.97
N SER A 134 -0.55 11.22 11.80
CA SER A 134 -0.62 11.89 10.51
C SER A 134 -1.94 12.66 10.33
N SER A 135 -3.08 12.03 10.65
CA SER A 135 -4.39 12.71 10.55
C SER A 135 -4.49 13.95 11.45
N ARG A 136 -3.96 13.89 12.68
CA ARG A 136 -3.93 15.04 13.60
C ARG A 136 -3.09 16.18 13.06
N MET A 137 -1.97 15.87 12.40
CA MET A 137 -1.11 16.87 11.77
C MET A 137 -1.82 17.57 10.60
N PHE A 138 -2.59 16.83 9.79
CA PHE A 138 -3.32 17.41 8.67
C PHE A 138 -4.55 18.23 9.08
N GLU A 139 -5.33 17.76 10.05
CA GLU A 139 -6.52 18.48 10.54
C GLU A 139 -6.17 19.91 11.00
N GLY A 140 -5.01 20.11 11.63
CA GLY A 140 -4.52 21.43 12.05
C GLY A 140 -4.02 22.35 10.91
N SER A 141 -3.89 21.82 9.69
CA SER A 141 -3.30 22.53 8.54
C SER A 141 -4.31 23.05 7.52
N GLY A 142 -5.59 22.72 7.68
CA GLY A 142 -6.65 23.07 6.73
C GLY A 142 -6.67 22.23 5.45
N ILE A 143 -5.79 21.22 5.33
CA ILE A 143 -5.83 20.26 4.22
C ILE A 143 -7.08 19.37 4.37
N PRO A 144 -7.86 19.16 3.29
CA PRO A 144 -8.96 18.20 3.31
C PRO A 144 -8.44 16.78 3.55
N THR A 145 -8.89 16.17 4.65
CA THR A 145 -8.69 14.74 4.96
C THR A 145 -10.02 14.08 5.29
N PRO A 146 -10.13 12.74 5.24
CA PRO A 146 -11.30 12.06 5.73
C PRO A 146 -11.52 12.36 7.21
N HIS A 147 -12.78 12.54 7.60
CA HIS A 147 -13.12 12.80 9.00
C HIS A 147 -12.86 11.54 9.82
N THR A 148 -11.89 11.61 10.73
CA THR A 148 -11.57 10.53 11.66
C THR A 148 -12.54 10.58 12.83
N LEU A 149 -13.28 9.48 13.04
CA LEU A 149 -14.41 9.45 13.97
C LEU A 149 -14.10 8.66 15.24
N ALA A 150 -13.31 7.59 15.15
CA ALA A 150 -12.97 6.73 16.28
C ALA A 150 -11.70 5.93 16.01
N VAL A 151 -11.19 5.25 17.03
CA VAL A 151 -10.17 4.21 16.88
C VAL A 151 -10.63 2.93 17.57
N ILE A 152 -10.62 1.81 16.85
CA ILE A 152 -10.78 0.48 17.45
C ILE A 152 -9.39 0.02 17.89
N ASP A 153 -9.18 -0.17 19.18
CA ASP A 153 -7.90 -0.64 19.72
C ASP A 153 -8.11 -1.30 21.08
N LYS A 154 -7.62 -2.53 21.23
CA LYS A 154 -7.64 -3.30 22.49
C LYS A 154 -6.41 -3.05 23.35
N GLY A 155 -5.37 -2.41 22.80
CA GLY A 155 -4.13 -2.10 23.48
C GLY A 155 -4.25 -0.95 24.49
N PRO A 156 -3.16 -0.56 25.16
CA PRO A 156 -3.20 0.50 26.17
C PRO A 156 -3.14 1.92 25.59
N ARG A 157 -2.93 2.10 24.27
CA ARG A 157 -2.74 3.41 23.66
C ARG A 157 -4.02 4.26 23.80
N LEU A 158 -3.83 5.55 24.08
CA LEU A 158 -4.91 6.54 24.08
C LEU A 158 -4.85 7.37 22.81
N TYR A 159 -6.01 7.86 22.37
CA TYR A 159 -6.19 8.63 21.15
C TYR A 159 -6.87 9.96 21.50
N PRO A 160 -6.12 10.99 21.93
CA PRO A 160 -6.71 12.25 22.36
C PRO A 160 -7.62 12.87 21.30
N GLY A 161 -8.82 13.27 21.73
CA GLY A 161 -9.83 13.87 20.86
C GLY A 161 -10.61 12.87 20.00
N LEU A 162 -10.45 11.55 20.19
CA LEU A 162 -11.27 10.53 19.54
C LEU A 162 -11.81 9.53 20.56
N PRO A 163 -13.03 9.02 20.36
CA PRO A 163 -13.50 7.85 21.09
C PRO A 163 -12.66 6.62 20.72
N LYS A 164 -12.39 5.80 21.73
CA LYS A 164 -11.70 4.52 21.60
C LYS A 164 -12.69 3.38 21.82
N VAL A 165 -12.69 2.40 20.93
CA VAL A 165 -13.53 1.20 20.99
C VAL A 165 -12.64 0.01 21.29
N SER A 166 -12.80 -0.59 22.47
CA SER A 166 -11.94 -1.68 22.94
C SER A 166 -12.68 -3.00 23.18
N ASP A 167 -14.01 -2.96 23.23
CA ASP A 167 -14.86 -4.08 23.58
C ASP A 167 -16.24 -3.96 22.93
N ASP A 168 -17.14 -4.90 23.27
CA ASP A 168 -18.49 -4.95 22.73
C ASP A 168 -19.32 -3.71 23.11
N ASP A 169 -19.18 -3.19 24.33
CA ASP A 169 -19.91 -1.99 24.75
C ASP A 169 -19.49 -0.77 23.92
N GLY A 170 -18.19 -0.66 23.60
CA GLY A 170 -17.66 0.39 22.74
C GLY A 170 -18.21 0.36 21.30
N LEU A 171 -18.69 -0.79 20.80
CA LEU A 171 -19.30 -0.85 19.46
C LEU A 171 -20.61 -0.07 19.36
N ASN A 172 -21.25 0.28 20.48
CA ASN A 172 -22.41 1.18 20.48
C ASN A 172 -22.04 2.57 19.93
N VAL A 173 -20.81 3.04 20.18
CA VAL A 173 -20.31 4.30 19.60
C VAL A 173 -20.26 4.18 18.07
N LEU A 174 -19.77 3.07 17.53
CA LEU A 174 -19.75 2.86 16.08
C LEU A 174 -21.17 2.70 15.51
N ALA A 175 -22.09 2.10 16.28
CA ALA A 175 -23.48 1.92 15.87
C ALA A 175 -24.22 3.27 15.73
N GLU A 176 -23.89 4.26 16.56
CA GLU A 176 -24.35 5.63 16.41
C GLU A 176 -23.70 6.31 15.19
N LEU A 177 -22.37 6.23 15.08
CA LEU A 177 -21.62 6.89 14.00
C LEU A 177 -22.00 6.40 12.60
N VAL A 178 -22.33 5.11 12.44
CA VAL A 178 -22.70 4.52 11.14
C VAL A 178 -24.09 4.96 10.66
N GLN A 179 -24.94 5.51 11.54
CA GLN A 179 -26.26 6.03 11.13
C GLN A 179 -26.16 7.19 10.13
N ASP A 180 -25.08 7.97 10.22
CA ASP A 180 -24.77 9.07 9.29
C ASP A 180 -24.16 8.58 7.96
N GLY A 181 -23.96 7.27 7.81
CA GLY A 181 -23.43 6.62 6.62
C GLY A 181 -22.26 5.66 6.90
N PRO A 182 -21.83 4.88 5.90
CA PRO A 182 -20.82 3.83 6.08
C PRO A 182 -19.50 4.33 6.67
N LEU A 183 -18.86 3.46 7.45
CA LEU A 183 -17.57 3.71 8.09
C LEU A 183 -16.47 2.91 7.39
N PHE A 184 -15.38 3.59 7.01
CA PHE A 184 -14.19 2.98 6.47
C PHE A 184 -13.16 2.74 7.58
N CYS A 185 -12.74 1.50 7.76
CA CYS A 185 -11.79 1.11 8.78
C CYS A 185 -10.48 0.67 8.12
N LYS A 186 -9.37 1.29 8.53
CA LYS A 186 -8.00 0.93 8.09
C LYS A 186 -7.08 0.79 9.29
N GLU A 187 -6.14 -0.14 9.23
CA GLU A 187 -5.17 -0.33 10.31
C GLU A 187 -4.31 0.93 10.48
N VAL A 188 -4.10 1.38 11.73
CA VAL A 188 -3.40 2.62 12.09
C VAL A 188 -1.98 2.65 11.50
N ARG A 189 -1.28 1.51 11.48
CA ARG A 189 0.07 1.37 10.90
C ARG A 189 0.10 0.38 9.72
N GLY A 190 -1.05 0.11 9.12
CA GLY A 190 -1.16 -0.87 8.05
C GLY A 190 -0.55 -0.39 6.75
N ILE A 191 -0.16 -1.33 5.89
CA ILE A 191 0.37 -1.10 4.55
C ILE A 191 -0.49 -1.81 3.50
N CYS A 192 -0.35 -1.42 2.23
CA CYS A 192 -0.97 -2.12 1.09
C CYS A 192 -2.51 -2.27 1.19
N SER A 193 -3.19 -1.42 1.96
CA SER A 193 -4.62 -1.54 2.30
C SER A 193 -5.02 -2.90 2.91
N PHE A 194 -4.10 -3.60 3.56
CA PHE A 194 -4.40 -4.87 4.21
C PHE A 194 -5.41 -4.67 5.33
N GLY A 195 -6.39 -5.58 5.39
CA GLY A 195 -7.38 -5.60 6.47
C GLY A 195 -8.40 -4.46 6.43
N VAL A 196 -8.53 -3.75 5.30
CA VAL A 196 -9.61 -2.76 5.13
C VAL A 196 -10.97 -3.41 5.36
N LEU A 197 -11.80 -2.73 6.14
CA LEU A 197 -13.20 -3.10 6.40
C LEU A 197 -14.09 -1.89 6.11
N VAL A 198 -15.30 -2.14 5.63
CA VAL A 198 -16.35 -1.13 5.53
C VAL A 198 -17.55 -1.62 6.33
N ILE A 199 -17.96 -0.83 7.32
CA ILE A 199 -19.12 -1.11 8.16
C ILE A 199 -20.31 -0.36 7.55
N ASP A 200 -21.30 -1.11 7.08
CA ASP A 200 -22.53 -0.56 6.49
C ASP A 200 -23.62 -0.34 7.56
N ALA A 201 -23.67 -1.19 8.59
CA ALA A 201 -24.59 -1.05 9.71
C ALA A 201 -24.08 -1.83 10.94
N ILE A 202 -24.59 -1.49 12.12
CA ILE A 202 -24.42 -2.27 13.35
C ILE A 202 -25.78 -2.35 14.04
N ASP A 203 -26.17 -3.57 14.42
CA ASP A 203 -27.35 -3.82 15.25
C ASP A 203 -26.94 -4.35 16.64
N ALA A 204 -27.93 -4.74 17.43
CA ALA A 204 -27.73 -5.23 18.80
C ALA A 204 -26.82 -6.46 18.89
N THR A 205 -26.67 -7.22 17.81
CA THR A 205 -26.00 -8.53 17.80
C THR A 205 -24.93 -8.66 16.73
N HIS A 206 -25.03 -7.91 15.64
CA HIS A 206 -24.16 -8.03 14.46
C HIS A 206 -23.59 -6.70 13.98
N VAL A 207 -22.42 -6.81 13.35
CA VAL A 207 -21.80 -5.79 12.49
C VAL A 207 -21.97 -6.24 11.05
N HIS A 208 -22.56 -5.40 10.20
CA HIS A 208 -22.77 -5.68 8.79
C HIS A 208 -21.61 -5.10 7.97
N LEU A 209 -20.80 -5.99 7.41
CA LEU A 209 -19.58 -5.64 6.68
C LEU A 209 -19.78 -5.76 5.18
N ARG A 210 -19.39 -4.72 4.43
CA ARG A 210 -19.47 -4.74 2.97
C ARG A 210 -18.63 -5.87 2.40
N GLY A 211 -19.22 -6.66 1.50
CA GLY A 211 -18.56 -7.79 0.86
C GLY A 211 -18.32 -9.01 1.78
N ARG A 212 -18.71 -8.95 3.07
CA ARG A 212 -18.58 -10.07 4.03
C ARG A 212 -19.88 -10.45 4.73
N GLY A 213 -20.90 -9.59 4.66
CA GLY A 213 -22.19 -9.82 5.30
C GLY A 213 -22.17 -9.54 6.81
N ALA A 214 -23.19 -10.05 7.50
CA ALA A 214 -23.33 -9.89 8.95
C ALA A 214 -22.39 -10.82 9.71
N VAL A 215 -21.61 -10.27 10.65
CA VAL A 215 -20.81 -11.02 11.62
C VAL A 215 -21.26 -10.66 13.03
N THR A 216 -21.20 -11.58 13.99
CA THR A 216 -21.53 -11.22 15.38
C THR A 216 -20.55 -10.14 15.87
N ARG A 217 -21.00 -9.29 16.78
CA ARG A 217 -20.14 -8.23 17.36
C ARG A 217 -18.86 -8.79 18.00
N ALA A 218 -18.98 -9.93 18.69
CA ALA A 218 -17.82 -10.66 19.23
C ALA A 218 -16.85 -11.11 18.12
N ALA A 219 -17.35 -11.73 17.04
CA ALA A 219 -16.53 -12.16 15.91
C ALA A 219 -15.92 -10.99 15.13
N PHE A 220 -16.60 -9.83 15.08
CA PHE A 220 -16.03 -8.62 14.51
C PHE A 220 -14.75 -8.20 15.27
N LEU A 221 -14.81 -8.14 16.60
CA LEU A 221 -13.66 -7.76 17.43
C LEU A 221 -12.57 -8.83 17.45
N SER A 222 -12.92 -10.11 17.54
CA SER A 222 -11.93 -11.20 17.63
C SER A 222 -11.30 -11.58 16.29
N ASP A 223 -12.11 -11.65 15.23
CA ASP A 223 -11.70 -12.26 13.97
C ASP A 223 -11.50 -11.20 12.90
N ALA A 224 -12.48 -10.33 12.65
CA ALA A 224 -12.36 -9.34 11.57
C ALA A 224 -11.29 -8.28 11.87
N VAL A 225 -11.29 -7.73 13.09
CA VAL A 225 -10.30 -6.77 13.60
C VAL A 225 -9.05 -7.49 14.11
N GLY A 226 -9.20 -8.59 14.86
CA GLY A 226 -8.06 -9.26 15.48
C GLY A 226 -7.33 -8.32 16.44
N ASP A 227 -6.01 -8.41 16.52
CA ASP A 227 -5.19 -7.56 17.43
C ASP A 227 -4.78 -6.22 16.82
N ALA A 228 -5.34 -5.88 15.66
CA ALA A 228 -5.02 -4.62 14.98
C ALA A 228 -5.67 -3.42 15.67
N ALA A 229 -4.96 -2.29 15.65
CA ALA A 229 -5.58 -0.99 15.91
C ALA A 229 -6.10 -0.42 14.59
N MET A 230 -7.37 -0.06 14.51
CA MET A 230 -8.03 0.41 13.29
C MET A 230 -8.51 1.85 13.46
N LEU A 231 -8.09 2.73 12.56
CA LEU A 231 -8.65 4.06 12.38
C LEU A 231 -10.01 3.95 11.70
N VAL A 232 -11.05 4.56 12.28
CA VAL A 232 -12.41 4.59 11.74
C VAL A 232 -12.67 5.97 11.16
N GLN A 233 -12.97 6.03 9.87
CA GLN A 233 -13.21 7.28 9.15
C GLN A 233 -14.57 7.26 8.45
N ARG A 234 -15.16 8.45 8.24
CA ARG A 234 -16.33 8.58 7.36
C ARG A 234 -15.93 8.13 5.95
N MET A 235 -16.75 7.30 5.31
CA MET A 235 -16.53 6.95 3.91
C MET A 235 -16.74 8.18 3.02
N GLU A 236 -15.70 8.59 2.31
CA GLU A 236 -15.78 9.65 1.31
C GLU A 236 -16.65 9.22 0.13
N ARG A 237 -17.15 10.18 -0.66
CA ARG A 237 -17.92 9.90 -1.88
C ARG A 237 -17.10 10.19 -3.13
N ILE A 238 -17.15 9.27 -4.09
CA ILE A 238 -16.43 9.40 -5.36
C ILE A 238 -16.89 10.65 -6.13
N HIS A 239 -15.95 11.31 -6.81
CA HIS A 239 -16.27 12.41 -7.70
C HIS A 239 -17.24 11.95 -8.82
N PRO A 240 -18.36 12.66 -9.10
CA PRO A 240 -19.36 12.22 -10.08
C PRO A 240 -18.81 11.93 -11.49
N ALA A 241 -17.80 12.67 -11.94
CA ALA A 241 -17.15 12.41 -13.23
C ALA A 241 -16.44 11.04 -13.33
N LEU A 242 -16.17 10.38 -12.19
CA LEU A 242 -15.50 9.08 -12.13
C LEU A 242 -16.46 7.94 -11.74
N SER A 243 -17.74 8.23 -11.46
CA SER A 243 -18.70 7.23 -10.98
C SER A 243 -18.98 6.13 -12.00
N ALA A 244 -18.69 6.37 -13.28
CA ALA A 244 -18.73 5.34 -14.32
C ALA A 244 -17.73 4.21 -14.07
N TRP A 245 -16.70 4.38 -13.24
CA TRP A 245 -15.75 3.31 -12.90
C TRP A 245 -16.15 2.53 -11.64
N GLY A 246 -17.20 2.93 -10.94
CA GLY A 246 -17.74 2.26 -9.76
C GLY A 246 -17.84 3.20 -8.56
N ASP A 247 -18.22 2.64 -7.41
CA ASP A 247 -18.47 3.41 -6.19
C ASP A 247 -17.25 3.50 -5.26
N THR A 248 -16.28 2.58 -5.40
CA THR A 248 -15.04 2.63 -4.61
C THR A 248 -14.15 3.74 -5.14
N ILE A 249 -13.69 4.62 -4.25
CA ILE A 249 -12.92 5.80 -4.64
C ILE A 249 -11.53 5.40 -5.16
N PRO A 250 -11.14 5.86 -6.36
CA PRO A 250 -9.76 5.78 -6.80
C PRO A 250 -8.91 6.86 -6.11
N THR A 251 -7.65 6.53 -5.82
CA THR A 251 -6.67 7.51 -5.33
C THR A 251 -5.52 7.69 -6.31
N VAL A 252 -5.04 8.92 -6.37
CA VAL A 252 -3.85 9.33 -7.11
C VAL A 252 -2.65 9.25 -6.17
N ARG A 253 -1.74 8.34 -6.47
CA ARG A 253 -0.38 8.30 -5.95
C ARG A 253 0.40 9.48 -6.52
N VAL A 254 0.74 10.44 -5.70
CA VAL A 254 1.59 11.57 -6.10
C VAL A 254 2.99 11.34 -5.56
N VAL A 255 3.96 11.11 -6.44
CA VAL A 255 5.38 11.09 -6.06
C VAL A 255 5.89 12.51 -6.02
N MET A 256 6.51 12.88 -4.91
CA MET A 256 6.97 14.24 -4.68
C MET A 256 8.45 14.26 -4.31
N THR A 257 9.16 15.21 -4.89
CA THR A 257 10.52 15.55 -4.49
C THR A 257 10.54 16.96 -3.93
N CYS A 258 11.29 17.13 -2.85
CA CYS A 258 11.30 18.32 -2.03
C CYS A 258 12.74 18.82 -1.91
N GLU A 259 12.95 19.99 -2.48
CA GLU A 259 14.17 20.78 -2.41
C GLU A 259 13.86 22.06 -1.61
N GLU A 260 14.89 22.80 -1.21
CA GLU A 260 14.76 23.95 -0.30
C GLU A 260 13.70 24.97 -0.77
N ASP A 261 13.70 25.30 -2.06
CA ASP A 261 12.78 26.28 -2.64
C ASP A 261 11.63 25.67 -3.46
N ALA A 262 11.64 24.35 -3.68
CA ALA A 262 10.76 23.73 -4.67
C ALA A 262 10.23 22.36 -4.24
N VAL A 263 8.92 22.20 -4.39
CA VAL A 263 8.27 20.88 -4.43
C VAL A 263 8.03 20.54 -5.90
N ARG A 264 8.38 19.33 -6.34
CA ARG A 264 8.10 18.83 -7.69
C ARG A 264 7.31 17.54 -7.61
N LEU A 265 6.45 17.30 -8.60
CA LEU A 265 5.59 16.13 -8.69
C LEU A 265 6.01 15.33 -9.93
N PRO A 266 7.17 14.63 -9.93
CA PRO A 266 7.70 14.02 -11.14
C PRO A 266 6.81 12.92 -11.71
N ILE A 267 6.00 12.26 -10.88
CA ILE A 267 5.22 11.09 -11.27
C ILE A 267 3.88 11.10 -10.54
N THR A 268 2.82 10.81 -11.28
CA THR A 268 1.48 10.61 -10.74
C THR A 268 0.88 9.33 -11.30
N VAL A 269 0.25 8.53 -10.43
CA VAL A 269 -0.40 7.28 -10.81
C VAL A 269 -1.78 7.21 -10.18
N ILE A 270 -2.83 7.06 -10.96
CA ILE A 270 -4.15 6.77 -10.41
C ILE A 270 -4.35 5.25 -10.33
N LYS A 271 -4.83 4.77 -9.19
CA LYS A 271 -5.22 3.38 -8.99
C LYS A 271 -6.75 3.31 -9.08
N LEU A 272 -7.25 2.49 -10.00
CA LEU A 272 -8.68 2.29 -10.21
C LEU A 272 -9.10 0.97 -9.57
N PRO A 273 -9.95 1.00 -8.52
CA PRO A 273 -10.66 -0.17 -8.04
C PRO A 273 -11.51 -0.78 -9.16
N THR A 274 -11.66 -2.10 -9.17
CA THR A 274 -12.62 -2.78 -10.04
C THR A 274 -13.43 -3.83 -9.27
N GLY A 275 -14.61 -4.15 -9.81
CA GLY A 275 -15.53 -5.09 -9.17
C GLY A 275 -15.91 -4.66 -7.76
N ASP A 276 -15.92 -5.61 -6.83
CA ASP A 276 -16.29 -5.39 -5.42
C ASP A 276 -15.10 -5.05 -4.51
N ASN A 277 -13.95 -4.68 -5.09
CA ASN A 277 -12.77 -4.31 -4.31
C ASN A 277 -13.06 -3.07 -3.44
N LEU A 278 -12.85 -3.21 -2.12
CA LEU A 278 -13.06 -2.14 -1.15
C LEU A 278 -11.97 -1.07 -1.14
N ALA A 279 -10.85 -1.32 -1.83
CA ALA A 279 -9.71 -0.42 -1.92
C ALA A 279 -8.99 -0.55 -3.27
N ASP A 280 -8.23 0.47 -3.63
CA ASP A 280 -7.59 0.61 -4.94
C ASP A 280 -6.20 -0.05 -5.05
N SER A 281 -5.69 -0.67 -3.99
CA SER A 281 -4.34 -1.25 -4.01
C SER A 281 -4.13 -2.20 -5.18
N PHE A 282 -3.04 -1.98 -5.92
CA PHE A 282 -2.80 -2.63 -7.21
C PHE A 282 -2.53 -4.15 -7.13
N TRP A 283 -2.32 -4.71 -5.94
CA TRP A 283 -2.22 -6.16 -5.78
C TRP A 283 -3.57 -6.85 -5.81
N ARG A 284 -4.67 -6.13 -5.55
CA ARG A 284 -6.01 -6.72 -5.56
C ARG A 284 -6.37 -7.14 -7.00
N PRO A 285 -6.91 -8.36 -7.20
CA PRO A 285 -7.24 -8.85 -8.53
C PRO A 285 -8.14 -7.89 -9.29
N GLY A 286 -7.80 -7.64 -10.56
CA GLY A 286 -8.58 -6.78 -11.46
C GLY A 286 -8.33 -5.29 -11.31
N ASN A 287 -7.75 -4.79 -10.21
CA ASN A 287 -7.45 -3.36 -10.07
C ASN A 287 -6.47 -2.89 -11.15
N ILE A 288 -6.65 -1.65 -11.57
CA ILE A 288 -5.89 -1.04 -12.67
C ILE A 288 -5.00 0.06 -12.10
N SER A 289 -3.78 0.16 -12.60
CA SER A 289 -2.85 1.24 -12.31
C SER A 289 -2.61 2.01 -13.60
N CYS A 290 -2.73 3.33 -13.53
CA CYS A 290 -2.67 4.20 -14.69
C CYS A 290 -1.62 5.29 -14.50
N ASP A 291 -0.71 5.44 -15.46
CA ASP A 291 0.17 6.60 -15.51
C ASP A 291 -0.65 7.84 -15.83
N VAL A 292 -0.49 8.88 -15.02
CA VAL A 292 -1.15 10.16 -15.20
C VAL A 292 -0.08 11.18 -15.50
N ASP A 293 -0.32 11.99 -16.52
CA ASP A 293 0.53 13.12 -16.82
C ASP A 293 0.54 14.12 -15.65
N PRO A 294 1.69 14.40 -15.02
CA PRO A 294 1.72 15.22 -13.81
C PRO A 294 1.30 16.68 -14.03
N GLU A 295 1.50 17.21 -15.24
CA GLU A 295 1.19 18.60 -15.55
C GLU A 295 -0.30 18.78 -15.85
N THR A 296 -0.85 17.86 -16.63
CA THR A 296 -2.21 18.00 -17.15
C THR A 296 -3.25 17.23 -16.34
N GLY A 297 -2.91 16.06 -15.78
CA GLY A 297 -3.87 15.15 -15.14
C GLY A 297 -4.55 14.18 -16.11
N VAL A 298 -4.05 14.08 -17.34
CA VAL A 298 -4.54 13.14 -18.35
C VAL A 298 -3.95 11.75 -18.12
N ILE A 299 -4.79 10.71 -18.15
CA ILE A 299 -4.33 9.32 -18.12
C ILE A 299 -3.64 8.96 -19.44
N ARG A 300 -2.37 8.52 -19.37
CA ARG A 300 -1.52 8.18 -20.54
C ARG A 300 -1.47 6.68 -20.82
N THR A 301 -1.46 5.86 -19.78
CA THR A 301 -1.46 4.40 -19.88
C THR A 301 -2.34 3.82 -18.78
N ALA A 302 -2.85 2.60 -19.01
CA ALA A 302 -3.58 1.85 -18.01
C ALA A 302 -3.17 0.38 -18.09
N ARG A 303 -2.88 -0.21 -16.93
CA ARG A 303 -2.34 -1.57 -16.82
C ARG A 303 -2.96 -2.30 -15.65
N ARG A 304 -3.23 -3.61 -15.83
CA ARG A 304 -3.66 -4.49 -14.74
C ARG A 304 -2.64 -5.61 -14.53
N LYS A 305 -2.59 -6.17 -13.32
CA LYS A 305 -1.72 -7.33 -13.04
C LYS A 305 -2.23 -8.58 -13.74
N THR A 306 -1.30 -9.34 -14.28
CA THR A 306 -1.48 -10.74 -14.68
C THR A 306 -0.73 -11.63 -13.70
N GLU A 307 -0.64 -12.92 -13.97
CA GLU A 307 0.07 -13.88 -13.11
C GLU A 307 1.57 -13.52 -12.92
N LEU A 308 2.22 -12.99 -13.97
CA LEU A 308 3.67 -12.76 -13.98
C LEU A 308 4.06 -11.29 -14.22
N GLU A 309 3.21 -10.50 -14.86
CA GLU A 309 3.53 -9.14 -15.26
C GLU A 309 2.32 -8.21 -15.22
N THR A 310 2.32 -7.18 -16.04
CA THR A 310 1.15 -6.33 -16.30
C THR A 310 0.80 -6.34 -17.77
N GLU A 311 -0.48 -6.21 -18.07
CA GLU A 311 -0.98 -6.05 -19.44
C GLU A 311 -1.72 -4.73 -19.60
N HIS A 312 -1.79 -4.24 -20.84
CA HIS A 312 -2.49 -3.00 -21.16
C HIS A 312 -4.00 -3.17 -21.10
N VAL A 313 -4.71 -2.11 -20.70
CA VAL A 313 -6.16 -2.08 -20.63
C VAL A 313 -6.66 -0.71 -21.11
N ASP A 314 -7.36 -0.65 -22.23
CA ASP A 314 -7.85 0.62 -22.80
C ASP A 314 -9.16 1.09 -22.17
N THR A 315 -9.99 0.16 -21.70
CA THR A 315 -11.35 0.41 -21.21
C THR A 315 -11.57 -0.17 -19.82
N HIS A 316 -12.41 0.52 -19.03
CA HIS A 316 -12.74 0.07 -17.69
C HIS A 316 -13.57 -1.22 -17.74
N PRO A 317 -13.16 -2.32 -17.07
CA PRO A 317 -13.78 -3.63 -17.25
C PRO A 317 -15.24 -3.68 -16.81
N THR A 318 -15.65 -2.84 -15.86
CA THR A 318 -17.03 -2.80 -15.37
C THR A 318 -17.95 -1.96 -16.27
N SER A 319 -17.46 -0.87 -16.86
CA SER A 319 -18.32 0.08 -17.58
C SER A 319 -18.08 0.18 -19.08
N GLY A 320 -17.01 -0.42 -19.58
CA GLY A 320 -16.60 -0.32 -20.98
C GLY A 320 -16.15 1.08 -21.42
N THR A 321 -16.09 2.04 -20.49
CA THR A 321 -15.68 3.41 -20.80
C THR A 321 -14.18 3.50 -21.06
N PRO A 322 -13.71 4.38 -21.97
CA PRO A 322 -12.29 4.61 -22.18
C PRO A 322 -11.60 5.09 -20.90
N ILE A 323 -10.40 4.58 -20.63
CA ILE A 323 -9.55 5.05 -19.53
C ILE A 323 -8.56 6.08 -20.04
N ILE A 324 -7.81 5.73 -21.10
CA ILE A 324 -6.73 6.56 -21.65
C ILE A 324 -7.30 7.82 -22.30
N GLY A 325 -6.64 8.95 -22.09
CA GLY A 325 -7.09 10.27 -22.54
C GLY A 325 -8.09 10.94 -21.59
N THR A 326 -8.54 10.25 -20.53
CA THR A 326 -9.40 10.86 -19.52
C THR A 326 -8.62 11.87 -18.70
N GLN A 327 -9.11 13.11 -18.68
CA GLN A 327 -8.64 14.17 -17.80
C GLN A 327 -9.23 13.98 -16.40
N LEU A 328 -8.40 13.82 -15.37
CA LEU A 328 -8.89 13.68 -14.00
C LEU A 328 -9.45 15.01 -13.46
N PRO A 329 -10.57 14.98 -12.73
CA PRO A 329 -11.20 16.17 -12.17
C PRO A 329 -10.38 16.76 -11.01
N GLY A 330 -10.43 18.08 -10.85
CA GLY A 330 -9.82 18.77 -9.70
C GLY A 330 -8.29 18.74 -9.68
N TRP A 331 -7.64 18.59 -10.83
CA TRP A 331 -6.19 18.37 -10.92
C TRP A 331 -5.35 19.50 -10.32
N ASP A 332 -5.66 20.77 -10.61
CA ASP A 332 -4.94 21.92 -10.05
C ASP A 332 -5.02 21.94 -8.52
N ALA A 333 -6.23 21.74 -7.97
CA ALA A 333 -6.44 21.65 -6.54
C ALA A 333 -5.69 20.46 -5.90
N LEU A 334 -5.54 19.34 -6.62
CA LEU A 334 -4.79 18.19 -6.16
C LEU A 334 -3.29 18.51 -6.11
N GLN A 335 -2.76 19.21 -7.12
CA GLN A 335 -1.36 19.64 -7.13
C GLN A 335 -1.07 20.62 -5.98
N ASP A 336 -1.95 21.58 -5.73
CA ASP A 336 -1.81 22.54 -4.62
C ASP A 336 -1.87 21.86 -3.25
N LEU A 337 -2.82 20.94 -3.07
CA LEU A 337 -2.91 20.10 -1.88
C LEU A 337 -1.63 19.31 -1.68
N ALA A 338 -1.11 18.66 -2.72
CA ALA A 338 0.11 17.86 -2.64
C ALA A 338 1.33 18.71 -2.26
N ARG A 339 1.49 19.89 -2.86
CA ARG A 339 2.58 20.82 -2.53
C ARG A 339 2.48 21.31 -1.09
N THR A 340 1.28 21.56 -0.60
CA THR A 340 1.05 22.00 0.79
C THR A 340 1.37 20.89 1.78
N ALA A 341 0.83 19.68 1.54
CA ALA A 341 1.11 18.50 2.36
C ALA A 341 2.61 18.19 2.43
N ALA A 342 3.30 18.30 1.29
CA ALA A 342 4.73 18.10 1.19
C ALA A 342 5.53 19.08 2.04
N ARG A 343 5.14 20.37 2.05
CA ARG A 343 5.79 21.42 2.85
C ARG A 343 5.55 21.23 4.36
N ILE A 344 4.36 20.79 4.75
CA ILE A 344 4.04 20.48 6.16
C ILE A 344 4.95 19.36 6.68
N HIS A 345 5.34 18.42 5.83
CA HIS A 345 6.19 17.28 6.18
C HIS A 345 7.68 17.47 5.85
N GLN A 346 8.13 18.71 5.62
CA GLN A 346 9.56 19.00 5.65
C GLN A 346 10.14 18.61 7.02
N PRO A 347 11.31 17.94 7.08
CA PRO A 347 12.39 17.91 6.07
C PRO A 347 12.36 16.71 5.09
N LEU A 348 11.25 16.00 4.91
CA LEU A 348 11.19 14.88 3.96
C LEU A 348 11.47 15.34 2.53
N ARG A 349 12.56 14.82 1.93
CA ARG A 349 13.02 15.18 0.58
C ARG A 349 12.34 14.34 -0.50
N TYR A 350 11.94 13.12 -0.18
CA TYR A 350 11.19 12.25 -1.09
C TYR A 350 10.00 11.62 -0.36
N GLN A 351 8.80 11.83 -0.88
CA GLN A 351 7.57 11.40 -0.21
C GLN A 351 6.50 11.07 -1.24
N THR A 352 5.51 10.28 -0.82
CA THR A 352 4.37 9.98 -1.68
C THR A 352 3.06 10.16 -0.94
N LEU A 353 2.07 10.73 -1.64
CA LEU A 353 0.71 10.88 -1.13
C LEU A 353 -0.23 9.94 -1.87
N ASP A 354 -1.28 9.51 -1.19
CA ASP A 354 -2.50 9.00 -1.82
C ASP A 354 -3.61 10.04 -1.65
N VAL A 355 -4.07 10.61 -2.76
CA VAL A 355 -5.12 11.62 -2.79
C VAL A 355 -6.37 11.06 -3.47
N ALA A 356 -7.47 11.00 -2.74
CA ALA A 356 -8.78 10.61 -3.27
C ALA A 356 -9.40 11.73 -4.10
N LEU A 357 -10.04 11.35 -5.21
CA LEU A 357 -10.84 12.27 -6.02
C LEU A 357 -12.31 12.15 -5.61
N THR A 358 -12.77 13.11 -4.79
CA THR A 358 -14.10 13.06 -4.14
C THR A 358 -15.07 14.08 -4.73
N ASP A 359 -16.36 13.95 -4.42
CA ASP A 359 -17.42 14.90 -4.81
C ASP A 359 -17.24 16.32 -4.25
N ARG A 360 -16.41 16.47 -3.21
CA ARG A 360 -16.03 17.75 -2.58
C ARG A 360 -14.61 18.21 -2.93
N GLY A 361 -13.99 17.59 -3.95
CA GLY A 361 -12.63 17.88 -4.40
C GLY A 361 -11.58 16.87 -3.92
N PRO A 362 -10.28 17.15 -4.12
CA PRO A 362 -9.20 16.26 -3.70
C PRO A 362 -9.13 16.15 -2.16
N VAL A 363 -9.01 14.92 -1.65
CA VAL A 363 -8.92 14.63 -0.21
C VAL A 363 -7.68 13.78 0.05
N LEU A 364 -6.81 14.21 0.96
CA LEU A 364 -5.60 13.48 1.32
C LEU A 364 -5.92 12.27 2.20
N ILE A 365 -5.68 11.07 1.68
CA ILE A 365 -5.97 9.81 2.37
C ILE A 365 -4.79 9.37 3.23
N GLU A 366 -3.58 9.53 2.72
CA GLU A 366 -2.35 9.02 3.33
C GLU A 366 -1.12 9.75 2.77
N ILE A 367 -0.11 9.89 3.64
CA ILE A 367 1.25 10.27 3.29
C ILE A 367 2.19 9.13 3.69
N ASN A 368 3.25 8.93 2.93
CA ASN A 368 4.27 7.94 3.21
C ASN A 368 5.63 8.63 3.21
N ALA A 369 6.51 8.26 4.13
CA ALA A 369 7.86 8.82 4.29
C ALA A 369 8.85 8.33 3.21
N GLY A 370 8.35 8.24 1.98
CA GLY A 370 8.93 7.55 0.84
C GLY A 370 7.89 6.65 0.18
N GLY A 371 8.03 6.37 -1.12
CA GLY A 371 7.20 5.40 -1.81
C GLY A 371 8.03 4.48 -2.70
N GLY A 372 7.57 3.23 -2.79
CA GLY A 372 8.17 2.22 -3.65
C GLY A 372 8.19 2.64 -5.13
N PHE A 373 9.14 2.07 -5.87
CA PHE A 373 9.32 2.35 -7.30
C PHE A 373 8.50 1.41 -8.19
N ASP A 374 7.89 0.38 -7.61
CA ASP A 374 7.19 -0.66 -8.35
C ASP A 374 5.91 -0.15 -9.03
N LEU A 375 5.03 0.54 -8.30
CA LEU A 375 3.75 1.00 -8.82
C LEU A 375 3.93 1.97 -10.01
N PRO A 376 4.77 3.03 -9.93
CA PRO A 376 5.11 3.87 -11.07
C PRO A 376 5.56 3.11 -12.32
N GLN A 377 6.52 2.20 -12.15
CA GLN A 377 7.11 1.47 -13.30
C GLN A 377 6.11 0.51 -13.92
N MET A 378 5.27 -0.11 -13.10
CA MET A 378 4.16 -0.94 -13.58
C MET A 378 3.08 -0.12 -14.27
N ALA A 379 2.77 1.09 -13.82
CA ALA A 379 1.78 1.96 -14.46
C ALA A 379 2.27 2.47 -15.82
N MET A 380 3.48 3.02 -15.85
CA MET A 380 4.11 3.61 -17.03
C MET A 380 4.55 2.56 -18.05
N GLY A 381 4.89 1.35 -17.59
CA GLY A 381 5.61 0.36 -18.40
C GLY A 381 7.02 0.81 -18.79
N LYS A 382 7.63 1.69 -17.98
CA LYS A 382 8.96 2.29 -18.22
C LYS A 382 9.68 2.47 -16.88
N GLY A 383 11.01 2.56 -16.94
CA GLY A 383 11.83 2.83 -15.77
C GLY A 383 11.55 4.21 -15.16
N VAL A 384 11.55 4.28 -13.83
CA VAL A 384 11.17 5.49 -13.08
C VAL A 384 12.28 6.54 -13.06
N MET A 385 13.53 6.15 -13.27
CA MET A 385 14.68 7.04 -13.26
C MET A 385 14.73 7.83 -14.57
N THR A 386 13.89 8.84 -14.69
CA THR A 386 14.02 9.88 -15.71
C THR A 386 15.23 10.76 -15.41
N ASP A 387 15.69 11.55 -16.38
CA ASP A 387 16.86 12.42 -16.18
C ASP A 387 16.61 13.44 -15.06
N ALA A 388 15.40 13.99 -14.98
CA ALA A 388 15.01 14.88 -13.89
C ALA A 388 14.99 14.18 -12.52
N PHE A 389 14.50 12.94 -12.46
CA PHE A 389 14.43 12.19 -11.19
C PHE A 389 15.82 11.73 -10.73
N ARG A 390 16.69 11.26 -11.64
CA ARG A 390 18.11 11.02 -11.34
C ARG A 390 18.81 12.27 -10.83
N ALA A 391 18.62 13.40 -11.51
CA ALA A 391 19.23 14.66 -11.11
C ALA A 391 18.82 15.06 -9.68
N PHE A 392 17.58 14.79 -9.27
CA PHE A 392 17.15 14.99 -7.88
C PHE A 392 17.97 14.11 -6.91
N TRP A 393 18.06 12.80 -7.16
CA TRP A 393 18.84 11.89 -6.30
C TRP A 393 20.32 12.30 -6.21
N HIS A 394 20.93 12.72 -7.33
CA HIS A 394 22.29 13.25 -7.36
C HIS A 394 22.45 14.54 -6.52
N ARG A 395 21.50 15.48 -6.58
CA ARG A 395 21.50 16.67 -5.72
C ARG A 395 21.32 16.34 -4.24
N CYS A 396 20.75 15.18 -3.93
CA CYS A 396 20.69 14.64 -2.57
C CYS A 396 21.95 13.87 -2.15
N GLY A 397 22.99 13.80 -3.00
CA GLY A 397 24.27 13.15 -2.70
C GLY A 397 24.35 11.68 -3.15
N LEU A 398 23.35 11.16 -3.87
CA LEU A 398 23.34 9.77 -4.36
C LEU A 398 23.78 9.74 -5.84
N THR A 399 25.08 9.73 -6.08
CA THR A 399 25.67 9.83 -7.44
C THR A 399 25.66 8.54 -8.24
N ASP A 400 25.59 7.40 -7.55
CA ASP A 400 25.75 6.08 -8.18
C ASP A 400 24.46 5.52 -8.80
N LEU A 401 23.45 6.38 -9.04
CA LEU A 401 22.07 5.97 -9.36
C LEU A 401 21.60 6.25 -10.79
#